data_AF-A0A139CR00-F1
#
_entry.id   AF-A0A139CR00-F1
#
_cell.length_a   1.000
_cell.length_b   1.000
_cell.length_c   1.000
_cell.angle_alpha   90.00
_cell.angle_beta   90.00
_cell.angle_gamma   90.00
#
_symmetry.space_group_name_H-M   'P 1'
#
loop_
_entity.id
_entity.type
_entity.pdbx_description
1 polymer ?
#
loop_
_entity_poly.entity_id
_entity_poly.type
_entity_poly.pdbx_seq_one_letter_code
_entity_poly.pdbx_strand_id
1 'polypeptide(L)' 'MFNIDNLKNEINKLKAELIETSEDNDKLVAKKVVDKSQELDELIVTFMRQRQQVQN' A
#
# COMPACT_ATOMS: atom_id res chain seq x y z
N MET A 1 -18.10 0.10 5.88
CA MET A 1 -17.50 1.44 6.02
C MET A 1 -16.05 1.22 6.43
N PHE A 2 -15.10 1.47 5.54
CA PHE A 2 -13.69 1.18 5.82
C PHE A 2 -13.18 2.18 6.86
N ASN A 3 -12.85 1.66 8.05
CA ASN A 3 -12.28 2.45 9.12
C ASN A 3 -10.87 2.91 8.71
N ILE A 4 -10.55 4.19 8.87
CA ILE A 4 -9.24 4.77 8.53
C ILE A 4 -8.10 4.03 9.24
N ASP A 5 -8.36 3.54 10.46
CA ASP A 5 -7.38 2.76 11.21
C ASP A 5 -7.08 1.41 10.55
N ASN A 6 -8.09 0.78 9.91
CA ASN A 6 -7.89 -0.47 9.17
C ASN A 6 -7.02 -0.22 7.94
N LEU A 7 -7.31 0.84 7.18
CA LEU A 7 -6.51 1.25 6.02
C LEU A 7 -5.06 1.54 6.40
N LYS A 8 -4.84 2.23 7.53
CA LYS A 8 -3.50 2.53 8.04
C LYS A 8 -2.73 1.26 8.42
N ASN A 9 -3.42 0.30 9.05
CA ASN A 9 -2.82 -1.00 9.39
C ASN A 9 -2.46 -1.81 8.13
N GLU A 10 -3.31 -1.79 7.12
CA GLU A 10 -3.11 -2.49 5.85
C GLU A 10 -1.93 -1.89 5.07
N ILE A 11 -1.80 -0.57 5.05
CA ILE A 11 -0.64 0.14 4.49
C ILE A 11 0.66 -0.24 5.21
N ASN A 12 0.64 -0.27 6.54
CA ASN A 12 1.83 -0.62 7.33
C ASN A 12 2.23 -2.08 7.11
N LYS A 13 1.24 -2.98 7.00
CA LYS A 13 1.46 -4.39 6.67
C LYS A 13 2.09 -4.54 5.29
N LEU A 14 1.54 -3.89 4.26
CA LEU A 14 2.07 -3.93 2.90
C LEU A 14 3.51 -3.39 2.83
N LYS A 15 3.82 -2.31 3.57
CA LYS A 15 5.19 -1.79 3.69
C LYS A 15 6.16 -2.81 4.30
N ALA A 16 5.77 -3.46 5.39
CA ALA A 16 6.61 -4.46 6.04
C ALA A 16 6.89 -5.64 5.11
N GLU A 17 5.85 -6.16 4.44
CA GLU A 17 6.02 -7.26 3.50
C GLU A 17 6.82 -6.85 2.25
N LEU A 18 6.76 -5.58 1.83
CA LEU A 18 7.57 -5.06 0.72
C LEU A 18 9.06 -5.05 1.09
N ILE A 19 9.39 -4.63 2.30
CA ILE A 19 10.76 -4.63 2.84
C ILE A 19 11.29 -6.05 2.90
N GLU A 20 10.56 -6.97 3.55
CA GLU A 20 10.93 -8.39 3.63
C GLU A 20 11.11 -9.01 2.24
N THR A 21 10.20 -8.72 1.31
CA THR A 21 10.30 -9.24 -0.04
C THR A 21 11.56 -8.67 -0.72
N SER A 22 11.85 -7.37 -0.58
CA SER A 22 12.99 -6.71 -1.23
C SER A 22 14.38 -7.14 -0.73
N GLU A 23 14.46 -7.74 0.45
CA GLU A 23 15.72 -8.27 1.00
C GLU A 23 16.13 -9.62 0.35
N ASP A 24 15.21 -10.32 -0.32
CA ASP A 24 15.50 -11.55 -1.08
C ASP A 24 15.93 -11.23 -2.53
N ASN A 25 17.15 -11.59 -2.91
CA ASN A 25 17.81 -11.16 -4.15
C ASN A 25 17.40 -11.96 -5.42
N ASP A 26 16.11 -12.23 -5.60
CA ASP A 26 15.56 -13.01 -6.71
C ASP A 26 14.73 -12.15 -7.69
N LYS A 27 14.71 -12.48 -8.99
CA LYS A 27 13.88 -11.77 -9.98
C LYS A 27 12.38 -11.87 -9.68
N LEU A 28 11.97 -12.92 -8.96
CA LEU A 28 10.60 -13.09 -8.49
C LEU A 28 10.21 -12.04 -7.42
N VAL A 29 11.19 -11.62 -6.61
CA VAL A 29 11.03 -10.56 -5.61
C VAL A 29 10.82 -9.21 -6.28
N ALA A 30 11.61 -8.90 -7.31
CA ALA A 30 11.47 -7.63 -8.02
C ALA A 30 10.06 -7.44 -8.57
N LYS A 31 9.43 -8.51 -9.12
CA LYS A 31 8.04 -8.46 -9.57
C LYS A 31 7.06 -8.22 -8.41
N LYS A 32 7.18 -8.96 -7.31
CA LYS A 32 6.32 -8.78 -6.13
C LYS A 32 6.45 -7.38 -5.51
N VAL A 33 7.66 -6.81 -5.52
CA VAL A 33 7.91 -5.44 -5.04
C VAL A 33 7.22 -4.42 -5.94
N VAL A 34 7.29 -4.59 -7.26
CA VAL A 34 6.55 -3.74 -8.21
C VAL A 34 5.05 -3.85 -7.99
N ASP A 35 4.51 -5.07 -7.91
CA ASP A 35 3.08 -5.31 -7.75
C ASP A 35 2.54 -4.68 -6.44
N LYS A 36 3.24 -4.87 -5.31
CA LYS A 36 2.86 -4.26 -4.02
C LYS A 36 3.00 -2.75 -4.00
N SER A 37 3.98 -2.19 -4.72
CA SER A 37 4.13 -0.74 -4.82
C SER A 37 2.96 -0.10 -5.58
N GLN A 38 2.46 -0.78 -6.62
CA GLN A 38 1.28 -0.33 -7.36
C GLN A 38 0.01 -0.38 -6.50
N GLU A 39 -0.22 -1.47 -5.75
CA GLU A 39 -1.34 -1.54 -4.80
C GLU A 39 -1.28 -0.42 -3.76
N LEU A 40 -0.09 -0.11 -3.25
CA LEU A 40 0.09 0.97 -2.28
C LEU A 40 -0.26 2.34 -2.86
N ASP A 41 0.17 2.63 -4.09
CA ASP A 41 -0.15 3.88 -4.78
C ASP A 41 -1.66 4.02 -4.99
N GLU A 42 -2.36 2.95 -5.38
CA GLU A 42 -3.82 2.96 -5.56
C GLU A 42 -4.57 3.26 -4.24
N LEU A 43 -4.10 2.70 -3.13
CA LEU A 43 -4.66 2.97 -1.81
C LEU A 43 -4.44 4.42 -1.38
N ILE A 44 -3.25 4.97 -1.62
CA ILE A 44 -2.94 6.38 -1.32
C ILE A 44 -3.83 7.31 -2.13
N VAL A 45 -3.96 7.07 -3.45
CA VAL A 45 -4.82 7.87 -4.31
C VAL A 45 -6.28 7.81 -3.85
N THR A 46 -6.75 6.62 -3.50
CA THR A 46 -8.12 6.41 -2.99
C THR A 46 -8.34 7.17 -1.68
N PHE A 47 -7.39 7.09 -0.74
CA PHE A 47 -7.45 7.82 0.52
C PHE A 47 -7.46 9.35 0.30
N MET A 48 -6.60 9.86 -0.57
CA MET A 48 -6.54 11.29 -0.88
C MET A 48 -7.83 11.80 -1.50
N ARG A 49 -8.44 11.02 -2.42
CA ARG A 49 -9.74 11.35 -3.02
C ARG A 49 -10.86 11.40 -1.99
N GLN A 50 -10.94 10.40 -1.11
CA GLN A 50 -11.95 10.38 -0.04
C GLN A 50 -11.77 11.55 0.93
N ARG A 51 -10.53 11.89 1.29
CA ARG A 51 -10.24 13.05 2.14
C ARG A 51 -10.68 14.36 1.51
N GLN A 52 -10.52 14.54 0.20
CA GLN A 52 -11.02 15.73 -0.51
C GLN A 52 -12.54 15.80 -0.57
N GLN A 53 -13.26 14.67 -0.66
CA GLN A 53 -14.72 14.65 -0.67
C GLN A 53 -15.35 14.99 0.68
N VAL A 54 -14.63 14.77 1.79
CA VAL A 54 -15.11 15.10 3.15
C VAL A 54 -14.90 16.59 3.51
N GLN A 55 -14.12 17.33 2.72
CA GLN A 55 -13.83 18.75 2.94
C GLN A 55 -14.71 19.72 2.12
N ASN A 56 -15.62 19.20 1.27
CA ASN A 56 -16.58 20.00 0.48
C ASN A 56 -18.01 19.83 1.02
#